data_AF-A0A1G5RJY1-F1
#
_entry.id   AF-A0A1G5RJY1-F1
#
_cell.length_a   1.000
_cell.length_b   1.000
_cell.length_c   1.000
_cell.angle_alpha   90.00
_cell.angle_beta   90.00
_cell.angle_gamma   90.00
#
_symmetry.space_group_name_H-M   'P 1'
#
loop_
_entity.id
_entity.type
_entity.pdbx_description
1 polymer ?
#
loop_
_entity_poly.entity_id
_entity_poly.type
_entity_poly.pdbx_seq_one_letter_code
_entity_poly.pdbx_strand_id
1 'polypeptide(L)'
;MYIEKLIKYPFPEWANVFTDVNKLIVEPYCICYQYNVTQNGYGPYGFLTDIAQKIISLTFNELCFFDSTINSLKKCKNINKDGIYFYGENNENEKIMSEVYNYNHIMLKNKLREKKGLPLISLPSNPVLLDLYEDNLYRYEKVNELIKHGCGFIISDFYMPESGKTLIVFKPELWDEIVLLFEKEKVLFVELDSFNLLKAW
;
A
#
# COMPACT_ATOMS: atom_id res chain seq x y z
N MET A 1 -7.62 -29.59 -10.50
CA MET A 1 -8.25 -28.46 -9.78
C MET A 1 -7.15 -27.45 -9.53
N TYR A 2 -7.29 -26.23 -10.04
CA TYR A 2 -6.30 -25.18 -9.80
C TYR A 2 -6.47 -24.68 -8.37
N ILE A 3 -5.40 -24.69 -7.60
CA ILE A 3 -5.39 -24.21 -6.22
C ILE A 3 -4.95 -22.75 -6.25
N GLU A 4 -5.63 -21.90 -5.49
CA GLU A 4 -5.23 -20.52 -5.25
C GLU A 4 -4.92 -20.34 -3.77
N LYS A 5 -3.93 -19.48 -3.46
CA LYS A 5 -3.44 -19.25 -2.11
C LYS A 5 -3.29 -17.76 -1.85
N LEU A 6 -3.75 -17.32 -0.70
CA LEU A 6 -3.35 -16.06 -0.11
C LEU A 6 -2.30 -16.37 0.97
N ILE A 7 -1.12 -15.77 0.87
CA ILE A 7 0.02 -16.12 1.70
C ILE A 7 0.45 -14.90 2.50
N LYS A 8 0.52 -15.04 3.83
CA LYS A 8 1.09 -14.08 4.76
C LYS A 8 2.50 -14.52 5.16
N TYR A 9 3.41 -13.58 5.26
CA TYR A 9 4.78 -13.80 5.73
C TYR A 9 5.38 -12.52 6.34
N PRO A 10 6.39 -12.62 7.21
CA PRO A 10 7.07 -11.45 7.79
C PRO A 10 7.70 -10.55 6.74
N PHE A 11 7.82 -9.26 7.03
CA PHE A 11 8.54 -8.33 6.15
C PHE A 11 9.99 -8.80 5.95
N PRO A 12 10.48 -8.93 4.69
CA PRO A 12 11.80 -9.50 4.45
C PRO A 12 12.94 -8.57 4.92
N GLU A 13 13.95 -9.13 5.60
CA GLU A 13 15.11 -8.35 6.09
C GLU A 13 15.91 -7.66 4.98
N TRP A 14 15.93 -8.25 3.78
CA TRP A 14 16.63 -7.71 2.62
C TRP A 14 15.83 -6.61 1.90
N ALA A 15 14.54 -6.44 2.21
CA ALA A 15 13.67 -5.53 1.50
C ALA A 15 13.99 -4.07 1.83
N ASN A 16 14.57 -3.36 0.86
CA ASN A 16 14.94 -1.96 1.00
C ASN A 16 13.78 -1.05 0.57
N VAL A 17 12.74 -0.97 1.41
CA VAL A 17 11.52 -0.18 1.16
C VAL A 17 11.49 1.10 1.98
N PHE A 18 12.03 1.08 3.19
CA PHE A 18 11.98 2.20 4.14
C PHE A 18 13.37 2.77 4.38
N THR A 19 13.45 4.05 4.73
CA THR A 19 14.73 4.67 5.16
C THR A 19 15.30 4.01 6.41
N ASP A 20 14.44 3.55 7.33
CA ASP A 20 14.82 2.77 8.52
C ASP A 20 13.62 1.96 9.04
N VAL A 21 13.55 0.67 8.66
CA VAL A 21 12.44 -0.22 9.04
C VAL A 21 12.36 -0.44 10.56
N ASN A 22 13.48 -0.41 11.28
CA ASN A 22 13.54 -0.66 12.72
C ASN A 22 12.94 0.47 13.55
N LYS A 23 12.70 1.63 12.94
CA LYS A 23 12.05 2.78 13.59
C LYS A 23 10.56 2.87 13.28
N LEU A 24 9.98 1.93 12.54
CA LEU A 24 8.54 1.84 12.39
C LEU A 24 7.88 1.53 13.74
N ILE A 25 6.76 2.18 14.03
CA ILE A 25 6.04 1.97 15.31
C ILE A 25 5.21 0.68 15.33
N VAL A 26 5.05 0.04 14.17
CA VAL A 26 4.39 -1.24 14.01
C VAL A 26 5.26 -2.11 13.13
N GLU A 27 5.36 -3.39 13.47
CA GLU A 27 6.03 -4.39 12.63
C GLU A 27 5.16 -4.72 11.42
N PRO A 28 5.60 -4.39 10.18
CA PRO A 28 4.82 -4.70 9.00
C PRO A 28 4.91 -6.20 8.68
N TYR A 29 3.89 -6.71 8.00
CA TYR A 29 3.91 -8.02 7.38
C TYR A 29 3.51 -7.93 5.92
N CYS A 30 3.80 -8.98 5.16
CA CYS A 30 3.54 -9.03 3.74
C CYS A 30 2.42 -10.03 3.41
N ILE A 31 1.64 -9.70 2.39
CA ILE A 31 0.64 -10.57 1.78
C ILE A 31 0.93 -10.68 0.28
N CYS A 32 0.94 -11.90 -0.24
CA CYS A 32 0.93 -12.13 -1.68
C CYS A 32 -0.13 -13.16 -2.07
N TYR A 33 -0.39 -13.25 -3.37
CA TYR A 33 -1.35 -14.17 -3.93
C TYR A 33 -0.69 -15.11 -4.94
N GLN A 34 -0.94 -16.40 -4.83
CA GLN A 34 -0.45 -17.42 -5.73
C GLN A 34 -1.64 -18.13 -6.39
N TYR A 35 -1.64 -18.26 -7.71
CA TYR A 35 -2.73 -18.93 -8.45
C TYR A 35 -2.20 -20.04 -9.33
N ASN A 36 -3.12 -20.89 -9.85
CA ASN A 36 -2.77 -22.07 -10.66
C ASN A 36 -1.72 -22.98 -10.00
N VAL A 37 -1.80 -23.13 -8.68
CA VAL A 37 -0.79 -23.85 -7.91
C VAL A 37 -0.85 -25.35 -8.22
N THR A 38 0.28 -25.88 -8.67
CA THR A 38 0.52 -27.30 -8.96
C THR A 38 0.61 -28.13 -7.67
N GLN A 39 0.55 -29.46 -7.79
CA GLN A 39 0.75 -30.36 -6.65
C GLN A 39 2.11 -30.17 -5.95
N ASN A 40 3.12 -29.71 -6.69
CA ASN A 40 4.45 -29.43 -6.16
C ASN A 40 4.55 -28.04 -5.50
N GLY A 41 3.47 -27.25 -5.46
CA GLY A 41 3.41 -25.95 -4.81
C GLY A 41 3.92 -24.78 -5.68
N TYR A 42 4.13 -25.00 -6.97
CA TYR A 42 4.53 -23.95 -7.92
C TYR A 42 3.31 -23.35 -8.59
N GLY A 43 3.29 -22.04 -8.75
CA GLY A 43 2.27 -21.29 -9.49
C GLY A 43 2.65 -19.82 -9.56
N PRO A 44 2.14 -19.09 -10.57
CA PRO A 44 2.37 -17.66 -10.70
C PRO A 44 1.88 -16.87 -9.50
N TYR A 45 2.60 -15.78 -9.22
CA TYR A 45 2.22 -14.81 -8.20
C TYR A 45 1.56 -13.58 -8.81
N GLY A 46 0.55 -13.06 -8.12
CA GLY A 46 -0.12 -11.81 -8.44
C GLY A 46 -1.63 -11.87 -8.27
N PHE A 47 -2.23 -10.69 -8.09
CA PHE A 47 -3.66 -10.52 -7.86
C PHE A 47 -4.44 -10.44 -9.17
N LEU A 48 -4.34 -11.44 -10.05
CA LEU A 48 -4.90 -11.38 -11.41
C LEU A 48 -6.20 -12.17 -11.59
N THR A 49 -6.52 -13.08 -10.68
CA THR A 49 -7.73 -13.92 -10.78
C THR A 49 -8.96 -13.20 -10.26
N ASP A 50 -10.15 -13.66 -10.66
CA ASP A 50 -11.42 -13.10 -10.18
C ASP A 50 -11.54 -13.17 -8.65
N ILE A 51 -11.04 -14.25 -8.04
CA ILE A 51 -11.04 -14.41 -6.59
C ILE A 51 -10.08 -13.42 -5.93
N ALA A 52 -8.87 -13.25 -6.48
CA ALA A 52 -7.93 -12.26 -5.97
C ALA A 52 -8.50 -10.84 -6.06
N GLN A 53 -9.13 -10.49 -7.18
CA GLN A 53 -9.77 -9.18 -7.38
C GLN A 53 -10.95 -8.97 -6.41
N LYS A 54 -11.70 -10.04 -6.10
CA LYS A 54 -12.74 -10.01 -5.07
C LYS A 54 -12.14 -9.76 -3.67
N ILE A 55 -11.03 -10.42 -3.35
CA ILE A 55 -10.28 -10.19 -2.10
C ILE A 55 -9.86 -8.73 -1.98
N ILE A 56 -9.20 -8.20 -3.01
CA ILE A 56 -8.75 -6.80 -3.01
C ILE A 56 -9.93 -5.84 -2.85
N SER A 57 -10.99 -6.00 -3.62
CA SER A 57 -12.10 -5.02 -3.65
C SER A 57 -12.94 -4.98 -2.38
N LEU A 58 -13.13 -6.12 -1.68
CA LEU A 58 -13.88 -6.13 -0.42
C LEU A 58 -13.01 -5.81 0.79
N THR A 59 -11.71 -6.14 0.75
CA THR A 59 -10.77 -5.83 1.84
C THR A 59 -10.36 -4.35 1.81
N PHE A 60 -10.08 -3.83 0.62
CA PHE A 60 -9.57 -2.48 0.42
C PHE A 60 -10.59 -1.64 -0.37
N ASN A 61 -11.73 -1.34 0.26
CA ASN A 61 -12.76 -0.48 -0.33
C ASN A 61 -12.25 0.96 -0.56
N GLU A 62 -12.89 1.69 -1.48
CA GLU A 62 -12.52 3.08 -1.85
C GLU A 62 -11.02 3.31 -2.13
N LEU A 63 -10.38 2.32 -2.77
CA LEU A 63 -8.95 2.31 -3.02
C LEU A 63 -8.47 3.54 -3.83
N CYS A 64 -7.46 4.23 -3.31
CA CYS A 64 -6.84 5.40 -3.91
C CYS A 64 -5.32 5.23 -3.97
N PHE A 65 -4.73 5.36 -5.16
CA PHE A 65 -3.29 5.35 -5.36
C PHE A 65 -2.69 6.76 -5.21
N PHE A 66 -1.60 6.91 -4.47
CA PHE A 66 -0.87 8.18 -4.42
C PHE A 66 0.13 8.29 -5.58
N ASP A 67 -0.10 9.27 -6.44
CA ASP A 67 0.79 9.62 -7.54
C ASP A 67 1.72 10.76 -7.10
N SER A 68 2.95 10.40 -6.72
CA SER A 68 3.98 11.34 -6.26
C SER A 68 4.47 12.28 -7.37
N THR A 69 4.28 11.96 -8.65
CA THR A 69 4.73 12.83 -9.76
C THR A 69 3.92 14.11 -9.85
N ILE A 70 2.64 14.03 -9.46
CA ILE A 70 1.70 15.16 -9.46
C ILE A 70 1.13 15.45 -8.07
N ASN A 71 1.65 14.79 -7.04
CA ASN A 71 1.22 14.87 -5.64
C ASN A 71 -0.31 14.79 -5.50
N SER A 72 -0.91 13.72 -6.01
CA SER A 72 -2.37 13.57 -5.99
C SER A 72 -2.80 12.13 -5.75
N LEU A 73 -3.95 11.96 -5.10
CA LEU A 73 -4.59 10.66 -4.96
C LEU A 73 -5.53 10.39 -6.15
N LYS A 74 -5.45 9.18 -6.70
CA LYS A 74 -6.28 8.71 -7.82
C LYS A 74 -7.08 7.49 -7.40
N LYS A 75 -8.41 7.59 -7.45
CA LYS A 75 -9.28 6.41 -7.27
C LYS A 75 -8.90 5.32 -8.25
N CYS A 76 -8.83 4.08 -7.77
CA CYS A 76 -8.50 2.91 -8.55
C CYS A 76 -9.29 1.69 -8.04
N LYS A 77 -9.41 0.65 -8.87
CA LYS A 77 -10.13 -0.58 -8.48
C LYS A 77 -9.20 -1.72 -8.08
N ASN A 78 -7.95 -1.65 -8.54
CA ASN A 78 -6.99 -2.74 -8.46
C ASN A 78 -5.60 -2.20 -8.07
N ILE A 79 -4.77 -3.07 -7.50
CA ILE A 79 -3.39 -2.75 -7.09
C ILE A 79 -2.42 -3.24 -8.17
N ASN A 80 -2.14 -2.40 -9.15
CA ASN A 80 -1.32 -2.76 -10.32
C ASN A 80 0.07 -2.10 -10.34
N LYS A 81 0.27 -1.04 -9.55
CA LYS A 81 1.51 -0.27 -9.52
C LYS A 81 2.22 -0.48 -8.19
N ASP A 82 3.52 -0.29 -8.19
CA ASP A 82 4.27 -0.15 -6.95
C ASP A 82 4.05 1.26 -6.41
N GLY A 83 3.89 1.37 -5.09
CA GLY A 83 3.52 2.62 -4.45
C GLY A 83 2.57 2.44 -3.27
N ILE A 84 2.18 3.56 -2.66
CA ILE A 84 1.27 3.57 -1.53
C ILE A 84 -0.19 3.69 -2.00
N TYR A 85 -1.05 2.91 -1.38
CA TYR A 85 -2.48 2.89 -1.62
C TYR A 85 -3.22 3.18 -0.31
N PHE A 86 -4.23 4.04 -0.39
CA PHE A 86 -5.16 4.33 0.69
C PHE A 86 -6.47 3.59 0.44
N TYR A 87 -7.12 3.13 1.51
CA TYR A 87 -8.40 2.42 1.46
C TYR A 87 -9.25 2.77 2.66
N GLY A 88 -10.56 2.58 2.53
CA GLY A 88 -11.55 2.89 3.55
C GLY A 88 -12.08 4.31 3.49
N GLU A 89 -13.37 4.42 3.80
CA GLU A 89 -14.08 5.68 4.07
C GLU A 89 -13.83 6.09 5.53
N ASN A 90 -12.59 6.51 5.83
CA ASN A 90 -12.28 7.09 7.13
C ASN A 90 -11.93 8.58 7.00
N ASN A 91 -12.34 9.34 8.01
CA ASN A 91 -12.15 10.80 8.06
C ASN A 91 -10.68 11.20 7.92
N GLU A 92 -9.75 10.35 8.37
CA GLU A 92 -8.33 10.64 8.39
C GLU A 92 -7.72 10.56 6.99
N ASN A 93 -8.15 9.58 6.18
CA ASN A 93 -7.83 9.52 4.76
C ASN A 93 -8.33 10.78 4.06
N GLU A 94 -9.62 11.15 4.23
CA GLU A 94 -10.21 12.36 3.63
C GLU A 94 -9.46 13.64 4.00
N LYS A 95 -9.04 13.73 5.27
CA LYS A 95 -8.26 14.85 5.80
C LYS A 95 -6.90 14.95 5.11
N ILE A 96 -6.16 13.84 5.01
CA ILE A 96 -4.87 13.82 4.31
C ILE A 96 -5.04 14.19 2.82
N MET A 97 -6.10 13.70 2.16
CA MET A 97 -6.36 14.09 0.76
C MET A 97 -6.60 15.60 0.67
N SER A 98 -7.40 16.14 1.58
CA SER A 98 -7.76 17.56 1.62
C SER A 98 -6.56 18.46 1.89
N GLU A 99 -5.63 18.03 2.75
CA GLU A 99 -4.37 18.74 3.02
C GLU A 99 -3.51 18.86 1.76
N VAL A 100 -3.35 17.76 1.01
CA VAL A 100 -2.61 17.75 -0.25
C VAL A 100 -3.27 18.65 -1.29
N TYR A 101 -4.60 18.56 -1.46
CA TYR A 101 -5.33 19.41 -2.41
C TYR A 101 -5.21 20.91 -2.05
N ASN A 102 -5.35 21.25 -0.78
CA ASN A 102 -5.25 22.64 -0.31
C ASN A 102 -3.83 23.19 -0.53
N TYR A 103 -2.80 22.42 -0.18
CA TYR A 103 -1.40 22.80 -0.39
C TYR A 103 -1.12 23.06 -1.88
N ASN A 104 -1.50 22.12 -2.76
CA ASN A 104 -1.29 22.25 -4.20
C ASN A 104 -2.06 23.44 -4.79
N HIS A 105 -3.28 23.68 -4.32
CA HIS A 105 -4.09 24.82 -4.77
C HIS A 105 -3.44 26.16 -4.41
N ILE A 106 -2.94 26.31 -3.18
CA ILE A 106 -2.25 27.54 -2.75
C ILE A 106 -0.92 27.70 -3.51
N MET A 107 -0.17 26.62 -3.73
CA MET A 107 1.05 26.61 -4.55
C MET A 107 0.79 27.14 -5.98
N LEU A 108 -0.24 26.61 -6.65
CA LEU A 108 -0.62 27.08 -7.99
C LEU A 108 -1.04 28.54 -7.99
N LYS A 109 -1.83 28.96 -6.99
CA LYS A 109 -2.26 30.36 -6.82
C LYS A 109 -1.06 31.28 -6.62
N ASN A 110 -0.05 30.85 -5.85
CA ASN A 110 1.18 31.60 -5.64
C ASN A 110 2.00 31.74 -6.92
N LYS A 111 2.17 30.68 -7.71
CA LYS A 111 2.82 30.75 -9.04
C LYS A 111 2.14 31.77 -9.97
N LEU A 112 0.81 31.86 -9.94
CA LEU A 112 0.07 32.85 -10.73
C LEU A 112 0.20 34.28 -10.20
N ARG A 113 0.26 34.45 -8.87
CA ARG A 113 0.43 35.75 -8.22
C ARG A 113 1.82 36.31 -8.43
N GLU A 114 2.85 35.46 -8.32
CA GLU A 114 4.24 35.79 -8.61
C GLU A 114 4.42 36.34 -10.03
N LYS A 115 3.86 35.65 -11.04
CA LYS A 115 3.85 36.12 -12.44
C LYS A 115 3.16 37.47 -12.63
N LYS A 116 2.29 37.88 -11.70
CA LYS A 116 1.57 39.16 -11.72
C LYS A 116 2.19 40.20 -10.78
N GLY A 117 3.32 39.91 -10.13
CA GLY A 117 3.94 40.80 -9.13
C GLY A 117 3.10 40.99 -7.86
N LEU A 118 2.16 40.09 -7.58
CA LEU A 118 1.29 40.14 -6.41
C LEU A 118 1.93 39.43 -5.21
N PRO A 119 1.66 39.88 -3.97
CA PRO A 119 2.21 39.24 -2.78
C PRO A 119 1.71 37.80 -2.65
N LEU A 120 2.61 36.91 -2.23
CA LEU A 120 2.33 35.49 -2.04
C LEU A 120 1.40 35.26 -0.85
N ILE A 121 0.61 34.19 -0.93
CA ILE A 121 -0.23 33.70 0.16
C ILE A 121 0.62 32.73 0.98
N SER A 122 0.52 32.77 2.31
CA SER A 122 1.20 31.80 3.17
C SER A 122 0.80 30.38 2.79
N LEU A 123 1.79 29.50 2.66
CA LEU A 123 1.53 28.08 2.45
C LEU A 123 1.01 27.46 3.75
N PRO A 124 0.13 26.44 3.66
CA PRO A 124 -0.22 25.63 4.80
C PRO A 124 0.96 24.75 5.21
N SER A 125 0.84 24.05 6.34
CA SER A 125 1.81 23.05 6.77
C SER A 125 2.04 22.01 5.68
N ASN A 126 3.28 21.52 5.57
CA ASN A 126 3.65 20.52 4.58
C ASN A 126 2.87 19.21 4.86
N PRO A 127 1.96 18.77 3.96
CA PRO A 127 1.17 17.56 4.15
C PRO A 127 2.05 16.32 4.32
N VAL A 128 1.56 15.32 5.05
CA VAL A 128 2.27 14.04 5.28
C VAL A 128 2.73 13.36 4.00
N LEU A 129 1.90 13.40 2.96
CA LEU A 129 2.21 12.73 1.69
C LEU A 129 3.25 13.47 0.85
N LEU A 130 3.52 14.73 1.17
CA LEU A 130 4.64 15.45 0.56
C LEU A 130 5.94 15.04 1.27
N ASP A 131 6.97 14.83 0.46
CA ASP A 131 8.26 14.31 0.91
C ASP A 131 8.12 12.96 1.64
N LEU A 132 7.15 12.14 1.21
CA LEU A 132 6.97 10.76 1.67
C LEU A 132 8.20 9.88 1.36
N TYR A 133 8.94 10.26 0.31
CA TYR A 133 10.08 9.53 -0.22
C TYR A 133 11.39 10.27 0.04
N GLU A 134 12.44 9.51 0.33
CA GLU A 134 13.85 9.93 0.38
C GLU A 134 14.67 8.88 -0.36
N ASP A 135 15.37 9.27 -1.42
CA ASP A 135 16.12 8.34 -2.30
C ASP A 135 15.31 7.12 -2.79
N ASN A 136 14.02 7.35 -3.11
CA ASN A 136 13.03 6.34 -3.50
C ASN A 136 12.57 5.39 -2.37
N LEU A 137 13.01 5.60 -1.14
CA LEU A 137 12.56 4.86 0.04
C LEU A 137 11.48 5.63 0.78
N TYR A 138 10.54 4.92 1.40
CA TYR A 138 9.55 5.52 2.28
C TYR A 138 10.20 6.00 3.57
N ARG A 139 10.01 7.28 3.91
CA ARG A 139 10.52 7.84 5.16
C ARG A 139 9.74 7.25 6.33
N TYR A 140 10.42 6.56 7.24
CA TYR A 140 9.76 5.90 8.37
C TYR A 140 8.97 6.89 9.25
N GLU A 141 9.43 8.15 9.36
CA GLU A 141 8.73 9.19 10.12
C GLU A 141 7.34 9.47 9.55
N LYS A 142 7.23 9.52 8.22
CA LYS A 142 5.98 9.78 7.50
C LYS A 142 5.05 8.59 7.56
N VAL A 143 5.58 7.37 7.42
CA VAL A 143 4.81 6.13 7.60
C VAL A 143 4.27 6.04 9.03
N ASN A 144 5.09 6.35 10.04
CA ASN A 144 4.65 6.41 11.43
C ASN A 144 3.58 7.46 11.68
N GLU A 145 3.65 8.61 11.00
CA GLU A 145 2.60 9.65 11.08
C GLU A 145 1.27 9.14 10.50
N LEU A 146 1.29 8.45 9.35
CA LEU A 146 0.11 7.80 8.77
C LEU A 146 -0.51 6.76 9.72
N ILE A 147 0.33 5.92 10.36
CA ILE A 147 -0.14 4.91 11.31
C ILE A 147 -0.76 5.60 12.55
N LYS A 148 -0.11 6.62 13.10
CA LYS A 148 -0.61 7.36 14.27
C LYS A 148 -1.93 8.09 14.01
N HIS A 149 -2.11 8.56 12.78
CA HIS A 149 -3.37 9.17 12.35
C HIS A 149 -4.45 8.13 12.09
N GLY A 150 -4.16 6.83 12.13
CA GLY A 150 -5.16 5.78 11.89
C GLY A 150 -5.62 5.72 10.43
N CYS A 151 -4.76 6.14 9.49
CA CYS A 151 -5.07 6.05 8.07
C CYS A 151 -5.12 4.60 7.61
N GLY A 152 -6.08 4.29 6.75
CA GLY A 152 -6.16 2.98 6.07
C GLY A 152 -5.25 3.01 4.86
N PHE A 153 -4.07 2.39 4.94
CA PHE A 153 -3.14 2.32 3.82
C PHE A 153 -2.34 1.01 3.76
N ILE A 154 -1.84 0.69 2.57
CA ILE A 154 -0.90 -0.40 2.28
C ILE A 154 0.19 0.11 1.33
N ILE A 155 1.32 -0.56 1.31
CA ILE A 155 2.35 -0.35 0.29
C ILE A 155 2.36 -1.56 -0.63
N SER A 156 2.31 -1.31 -1.93
CA SER A 156 2.45 -2.31 -2.98
C SER A 156 3.89 -2.27 -3.49
N ASP A 157 4.54 -3.42 -3.53
CA ASP A 157 5.88 -3.60 -4.07
C ASP A 157 5.97 -4.92 -4.85
N PHE A 158 7.05 -5.11 -5.60
CA PHE A 158 7.25 -6.29 -6.43
C PHE A 158 8.54 -7.04 -6.05
N TYR A 159 8.38 -8.26 -5.54
CA TYR A 159 9.48 -9.13 -5.15
C TYR A 159 9.67 -10.24 -6.20
N MET A 160 10.91 -10.42 -6.65
CA MET A 160 11.28 -11.46 -7.62
C MET A 160 12.43 -12.32 -7.10
N PRO A 161 12.48 -13.61 -7.50
CA PRO A 161 11.45 -14.36 -8.23
C PRO A 161 10.29 -14.87 -7.35
N GLU A 162 10.40 -14.74 -6.03
CA GLU A 162 9.38 -15.17 -5.07
C GLU A 162 8.37 -14.05 -4.75
N SER A 163 7.10 -14.42 -4.54
CA SER A 163 6.02 -13.54 -4.08
C SER A 163 5.39 -12.59 -5.10
N GLY A 164 6.14 -12.16 -6.14
CA GLY A 164 5.61 -11.26 -7.17
C GLY A 164 5.04 -9.97 -6.56
N LYS A 165 3.80 -9.62 -6.94
CA LYS A 165 3.10 -8.45 -6.38
C LYS A 165 2.78 -8.70 -4.91
N THR A 166 3.41 -7.91 -4.05
CA THR A 166 3.35 -8.01 -2.60
C THR A 166 2.69 -6.78 -2.00
N LEU A 167 1.81 -7.00 -1.03
CA LEU A 167 1.21 -5.94 -0.21
C LEU A 167 1.89 -5.95 1.16
N ILE A 168 2.50 -4.83 1.53
CA ILE A 168 3.04 -4.57 2.86
C ILE A 168 1.93 -3.93 3.69
N VAL A 169 1.61 -4.55 4.81
CA VAL A 169 0.47 -4.24 5.67
C VAL A 169 0.96 -3.84 7.06
N PHE A 170 0.34 -2.82 7.63
CA PHE A 170 0.68 -2.24 8.94
C PHE A 170 -0.41 -2.43 9.99
N LYS A 171 -1.52 -3.09 9.64
CA LYS A 171 -2.67 -3.36 10.52
C LYS A 171 -2.67 -4.85 10.86
N PRO A 172 -2.17 -5.29 12.02
CA PRO A 172 -2.00 -6.73 12.35
C PRO A 172 -3.28 -7.55 12.22
N GLU A 173 -4.41 -6.99 12.66
CA GLU A 173 -5.72 -7.64 12.66
C GLU A 173 -6.33 -7.79 11.25
N LEU A 174 -5.78 -7.12 10.23
CA LEU A 174 -6.33 -7.20 8.87
C LEU A 174 -6.25 -8.62 8.30
N TRP A 175 -5.23 -9.40 8.68
CA TRP A 175 -5.11 -10.79 8.23
C TRP A 175 -6.31 -11.63 8.68
N ASP A 176 -6.64 -11.56 9.96
CA ASP A 176 -7.75 -12.33 10.54
C ASP A 176 -9.09 -11.86 9.94
N GLU A 177 -9.25 -10.55 9.69
CA GLU A 177 -10.41 -9.98 8.98
C GLU A 177 -10.56 -10.59 7.57
N ILE A 178 -9.46 -10.70 6.82
CA ILE A 178 -9.46 -11.30 5.47
C ILE A 178 -9.82 -12.78 5.54
N VAL A 179 -9.18 -13.56 6.43
CA VAL A 179 -9.43 -15.00 6.56
C VAL A 179 -10.90 -15.27 6.88
N LEU A 180 -11.48 -14.51 7.82
CA LEU A 180 -12.89 -14.64 8.18
C LEU A 180 -13.83 -14.25 7.04
N LEU A 181 -13.53 -13.17 6.32
CA LEU A 181 -14.37 -12.69 5.21
C LEU A 181 -14.41 -13.67 4.04
N PHE A 182 -13.33 -14.44 3.85
CA PHE A 182 -13.13 -15.30 2.67
C PHE A 182 -13.02 -16.78 2.99
N GLU A 183 -13.36 -17.21 4.20
CA GLU A 183 -13.33 -18.62 4.65
C GLU A 183 -14.09 -19.57 3.72
N LYS A 184 -15.17 -19.08 3.09
CA LYS A 184 -16.03 -19.86 2.18
C LYS A 184 -15.54 -19.86 0.73
N GLU A 185 -14.55 -19.06 0.39
CA GLU A 185 -13.97 -19.05 -0.95
C GLU A 185 -13.02 -20.23 -1.15
N LYS A 186 -12.81 -20.62 -2.40
CA LYS A 186 -11.89 -21.70 -2.77
C LYS A 186 -10.43 -21.22 -2.78
N VAL A 187 -9.99 -20.58 -1.71
CA VAL A 187 -8.63 -20.07 -1.52
C VAL A 187 -8.05 -20.67 -0.25
N LEU A 188 -6.80 -21.11 -0.32
CA LEU A 188 -6.06 -21.53 0.87
C LEU A 188 -5.39 -20.32 1.50
N PHE A 189 -5.58 -20.15 2.80
CA PHE A 189 -4.85 -19.18 3.60
C PHE A 189 -3.61 -19.87 4.17
N VAL A 190 -2.44 -19.28 3.92
CA VAL A 190 -1.15 -19.83 4.35
C VAL A 190 -0.38 -18.76 5.10
N GLU A 191 0.13 -19.12 6.27
CA GLU A 191 1.07 -18.28 7.03
C GLU A 191 2.43 -18.96 7.02
N LEU A 192 3.46 -18.20 6.68
CA LEU A 192 4.85 -18.64 6.65
C LEU A 192 5.64 -17.85 7.68
N ASP A 193 6.56 -18.51 8.38
CA ASP A 193 7.43 -17.85 9.37
C ASP A 193 8.59 -17.07 8.73
N SER A 194 8.77 -17.17 7.41
CA SER A 194 9.85 -16.50 6.68
C SER A 194 9.54 -16.38 5.19
N PHE A 195 10.00 -15.28 4.58
CA PHE A 195 10.02 -15.10 3.12
C PHE A 195 10.73 -16.27 2.41
N ASN A 196 11.79 -16.84 3.00
CA ASN A 196 12.60 -17.89 2.39
C ASN A 196 11.86 -19.22 2.16
N LEU A 197 10.65 -19.36 2.72
CA LEU A 197 9.78 -20.52 2.50
C LEU A 197 8.95 -20.41 1.22
N LEU A 198 8.91 -19.23 0.59
CA LEU A 198 8.27 -19.04 -0.71
C LEU A 198 9.07 -19.74 -1.82
N LYS A 199 8.34 -20.30 -2.78
CA LYS A 199 8.96 -20.94 -3.96
C LYS A 199 9.01 -19.94 -5.11
N ALA A 200 10.15 -19.86 -5.78
CA ALA A 200 10.27 -19.14 -7.04
C ALA A 200 9.30 -19.71 -8.10
N TRP A 201 8.81 -18.84 -8.98
CA TRP A 201 7.98 -19.19 -10.12
C TRP A 201 8.57 -18.66 -11.43
#